data_AF-A0A6N4XTU5-F1
#
_entry.id   AF-A0A6N4XTU5-F1
#
_cell.length_a   1.000
_cell.length_b   1.000
_cell.length_c   1.000
_cell.angle_alpha   90.00
_cell.angle_beta   90.00
_cell.angle_gamma   90.00
#
_symmetry.space_group_name_H-M   'P 1'
#
loop_
_entity.id
_entity.type
_entity.pdbx_description
1 polymer ?
#
loop_
_entity_poly.entity_id
_entity_poly.type
_entity_poly.pdbx_seq_one_letter_code
_entity_poly.pdbx_strand_id
1 'polypeptide(L)'
;MKKILAVTFLILLIDQASKIYIKTHFNLDDSISVFPGFKLTFVENPGMAYGFHFGGIIGKYFLVIVRICLIGGMIYLFKKWLQKGESNYLLIPMAMIFAGAIGNLIDGMFYGLIFDSGTVYDASIDRWIGYGGISKFVSFGEGYSTFMKGCVVDMLHFPLVDWNVPENFPIIGGKHIEFFKYIFNIADSAITIGAVFLLIFRKKAFPNGLEF
;
A
#
# COMPACT_ATOMS: atom_id res chain seq x y z
N MET A 1 6.76 -24.27 1.03
CA MET A 1 7.57 -23.18 1.63
C MET A 1 8.38 -22.40 0.60
N LYS A 2 9.31 -23.02 -0.16
CA LYS A 2 10.20 -22.31 -1.10
C LYS A 2 9.48 -21.31 -2.03
N LYS A 3 8.37 -21.72 -2.64
CA LYS A 3 7.58 -20.86 -3.55
C LYS A 3 6.96 -19.64 -2.85
N ILE A 4 6.39 -19.83 -1.65
CA ILE A 4 5.80 -18.75 -0.85
C ILE A 4 6.90 -17.74 -0.50
N LEU A 5 8.03 -18.21 0.02
CA LEU A 5 9.17 -17.35 0.35
C LEU A 5 9.71 -16.60 -0.86
N ALA A 6 9.83 -17.26 -2.01
CA ALA A 6 10.30 -16.63 -3.25
C ALA A 6 9.34 -15.54 -3.72
N VAL A 7 8.03 -15.81 -3.76
CA VAL A 7 7.00 -14.82 -4.14
C VAL A 7 7.00 -13.65 -3.16
N THR A 8 7.02 -13.93 -1.85
CA THR A 8 7.06 -12.88 -0.82
C THR A 8 8.31 -12.02 -0.94
N PHE A 9 9.49 -12.63 -1.08
CA PHE A 9 10.75 -11.92 -1.20
C PHE A 9 10.79 -11.02 -2.45
N LEU A 10 10.39 -11.54 -3.62
CA LEU A 10 10.40 -10.77 -4.86
C LEU A 10 9.47 -9.56 -4.80
N ILE A 11 8.25 -9.73 -4.28
CA ILE A 11 7.31 -8.62 -4.14
C ILE A 11 7.85 -7.57 -3.16
N LEU A 12 8.38 -8.00 -2.00
CA LEU A 12 8.96 -7.08 -1.02
C LEU A 12 10.18 -6.34 -1.57
N LEU A 13 11.03 -7.02 -2.34
CA LEU A 13 12.19 -6.40 -2.96
C LEU A 13 11.76 -5.28 -3.92
N ILE A 14 10.79 -5.56 -4.79
CA ILE A 14 10.29 -4.57 -5.76
C ILE A 14 9.58 -3.43 -5.03
N ASP A 15 8.73 -3.74 -4.05
CA ASP A 15 8.01 -2.76 -3.23
C ASP A 15 8.96 -1.81 -2.52
N GLN A 16 9.87 -2.33 -1.69
CA GLN A 16 10.78 -1.51 -0.90
C GLN A 16 11.78 -0.76 -1.78
N ALA A 17 12.30 -1.37 -2.84
CA ALA A 17 13.19 -0.66 -3.78
C ALA A 17 12.47 0.50 -4.46
N SER A 18 11.23 0.30 -4.92
CA SER A 18 10.45 1.36 -5.56
C SER A 18 10.11 2.50 -4.59
N LYS A 19 9.72 2.19 -3.35
CA LYS A 19 9.38 3.17 -2.32
C LYS A 19 10.58 3.99 -1.89
N ILE A 20 11.70 3.33 -1.62
CA ILE A 20 12.97 3.99 -1.30
C ILE A 20 13.39 4.90 -2.45
N TYR A 21 13.32 4.43 -3.70
CA TYR A 21 13.66 5.24 -4.86
C TYR A 21 12.81 6.51 -4.94
N ILE A 22 11.48 6.38 -4.87
CA ILE A 22 10.56 7.52 -4.91
C ILE A 22 10.86 8.50 -3.77
N LYS A 23 10.98 8.01 -2.53
CA LYS A 23 11.20 8.86 -1.35
C LYS A 23 12.54 9.62 -1.38
N THR A 24 13.53 9.09 -2.09
CA THR A 24 14.90 9.68 -2.16
C THR A 24 15.18 10.44 -3.46
N HIS A 25 14.21 10.54 -4.37
CA HIS A 25 14.39 11.22 -5.67
C HIS A 25 13.27 12.19 -6.03
N PHE A 26 12.11 12.13 -5.34
CA PHE A 26 10.95 12.97 -5.61
C PHE A 26 10.67 13.89 -4.42
N ASN A 27 10.17 15.10 -4.69
CA ASN A 27 9.52 15.91 -3.67
C ASN A 27 8.11 15.35 -3.43
N LEU A 28 7.59 15.53 -2.21
CA LEU A 28 6.21 15.19 -1.92
C LEU A 28 5.27 15.90 -2.91
N ASP A 29 4.27 15.18 -3.40
CA ASP A 29 3.30 15.61 -4.43
C ASP A 29 3.86 15.79 -5.85
N ASP A 30 5.15 15.52 -6.10
CA ASP A 30 5.68 15.49 -7.47
C ASP A 30 4.93 14.44 -8.31
N SER A 31 4.53 14.84 -9.53
CA SER A 31 3.78 14.01 -10.46
C SER A 31 4.43 14.04 -11.85
N ILE A 32 5.06 12.93 -12.23
CA ILE A 32 5.76 12.77 -13.52
C ILE A 32 4.94 11.82 -14.41
N SER A 33 4.59 12.28 -15.61
CA SER A 33 3.96 11.40 -16.60
C SER A 33 4.98 10.45 -17.20
N VAL A 34 4.68 9.15 -17.17
CA VAL A 34 5.51 8.12 -17.79
C VAL A 34 5.03 7.85 -19.21
N PHE A 35 3.72 7.68 -19.39
CA PHE A 35 3.04 7.59 -20.68
C PHE A 35 1.58 8.03 -20.54
N PRO A 36 0.82 8.23 -21.64
CA PRO A 36 -0.59 8.64 -21.57
C PRO A 36 -1.43 7.68 -20.70
N GLY A 37 -2.01 8.20 -19.61
CA GLY A 37 -2.81 7.41 -18.66
C GLY A 37 -2.04 6.80 -17.48
N PHE A 38 -0.72 6.99 -17.40
CA PHE A 38 0.09 6.55 -16.25
C PHE A 38 1.07 7.63 -15.80
N LYS A 39 1.07 7.89 -14.49
CA LYS A 39 1.95 8.84 -13.81
C LYS A 39 2.60 8.15 -12.62
N LEU A 40 3.82 8.57 -12.30
CA LEU A 40 4.43 8.38 -11.00
C LEU A 40 4.11 9.62 -10.17
N THR A 41 3.30 9.49 -9.12
CA THR A 41 2.92 10.59 -8.23
C THR A 41 3.27 10.23 -6.81
N PHE A 42 4.22 10.95 -6.20
CA PHE A 42 4.68 10.64 -4.86
C PHE A 42 3.70 11.17 -3.82
N VAL A 43 3.08 10.26 -3.06
CA VAL A 43 2.27 10.59 -1.89
C VAL A 43 2.73 9.75 -0.70
N GLU A 44 2.72 10.35 0.48
CA GLU A 44 2.86 9.64 1.73
C GLU A 44 1.51 9.46 2.42
N ASN A 45 1.11 8.21 2.58
CA ASN A 45 -0.17 7.84 3.14
C ASN A 45 -0.01 7.39 4.61
N PRO A 46 -0.47 8.20 5.59
CA PRO A 46 -0.41 7.81 6.98
C PRO A 46 -1.40 6.71 7.35
N GLY A 47 -2.34 6.35 6.48
CA GLY A 47 -3.48 5.48 6.77
C GLY A 47 -4.82 6.12 6.44
N MET A 48 -4.83 6.99 5.44
CA MET A 48 -6.02 7.65 4.92
C MET A 48 -6.59 6.83 3.76
N ALA A 49 -7.92 6.72 3.73
CA ALA A 49 -8.65 6.21 2.59
C ALA A 49 -9.74 7.23 2.24
N TYR A 50 -9.89 7.59 0.98
CA TYR A 50 -10.93 8.53 0.51
C TYR A 50 -10.92 9.91 1.20
N GLY A 51 -9.75 10.40 1.63
CA GLY A 51 -9.65 11.66 2.37
C GLY A 51 -10.14 11.59 3.83
N PHE A 52 -10.60 10.42 4.29
CA PHE A 52 -10.95 10.21 5.68
C PHE A 52 -9.69 9.91 6.51
N HIS A 53 -9.43 10.76 7.50
CA HIS A 53 -8.37 10.52 8.47
C HIS A 53 -8.83 9.49 9.50
N PHE A 54 -8.19 8.32 9.51
CA PHE A 54 -8.48 7.30 10.50
C PHE A 54 -7.83 7.69 11.84
N GLY A 55 -8.56 8.39 12.70
CA GLY A 55 -8.26 8.56 14.14
C GLY A 55 -6.88 9.16 14.49
N GLY A 56 -6.30 10.01 13.63
CA GLY A 56 -5.01 10.66 13.87
C GLY A 56 -3.88 9.66 14.18
N ILE A 57 -3.09 9.95 15.21
CA ILE A 57 -1.98 9.08 15.64
C ILE A 57 -2.47 7.76 16.26
N ILE A 58 -3.63 7.73 16.90
CA ILE A 58 -4.19 6.52 17.53
C ILE A 58 -4.59 5.53 16.43
N GLY A 59 -5.28 6.03 15.39
CA GLY A 59 -5.65 5.20 14.26
C GLY A 59 -4.44 4.70 13.48
N LYS A 60 -3.34 5.48 13.42
CA LYS A 60 -2.06 5.00 12.89
C LYS A 60 -1.57 3.75 13.63
N TYR A 61 -1.49 3.81 14.96
CA TYR A 61 -1.06 2.66 15.76
C TYR A 61 -1.99 1.46 15.57
N PHE A 62 -3.31 1.69 15.57
CA PHE A 62 -4.29 0.64 15.34
C PHE A 62 -4.08 -0.06 13.99
N LEU A 63 -3.87 0.68 12.90
CA LEU A 63 -3.62 0.10 11.58
C LEU A 63 -2.37 -0.78 11.55
N VAL A 64 -1.28 -0.34 12.21
CA VAL A 64 -0.05 -1.13 12.30
C VAL A 64 -0.29 -2.41 13.12
N ILE A 65 -0.95 -2.31 14.27
CA ILE A 65 -1.26 -3.47 15.13
C ILE A 65 -2.14 -4.48 14.40
N VAL A 66 -3.19 -4.02 13.71
CA VAL A 66 -4.06 -4.90 12.91
C VAL A 66 -3.25 -5.62 11.83
N ARG A 67 -2.37 -4.92 11.11
CA ARG A 67 -1.48 -5.54 10.10
C ARG A 67 -0.58 -6.61 10.73
N ILE A 68 0.02 -6.36 11.90
CA ILE A 68 0.82 -7.35 12.63
C ILE A 68 -0.01 -8.59 12.95
N CYS A 69 -1.22 -8.41 13.50
CA CYS A 69 -2.13 -9.52 13.82
C CYS A 69 -2.51 -10.33 12.57
N LEU A 70 -2.84 -9.66 11.45
CA LEU A 70 -3.18 -10.32 10.19
C LEU A 70 -1.99 -11.12 9.65
N ILE A 71 -0.78 -10.55 9.64
CA ILE A 71 0.46 -11.23 9.23
C ILE A 71 0.72 -12.45 10.11
N GLY A 72 0.58 -12.32 11.44
CA GLY A 72 0.70 -13.44 12.38
C GLY A 72 -0.30 -14.56 12.09
N GLY A 73 -1.57 -14.20 11.84
CA GLY A 73 -2.61 -15.13 11.42
C GLY A 73 -2.28 -15.84 10.11
N MET A 74 -1.77 -15.10 9.11
CA MET A 74 -1.36 -15.68 7.82
C MET A 74 -0.19 -16.65 7.96
N ILE A 75 0.79 -16.38 8.83
CA ILE A 75 1.89 -17.31 9.12
C ILE A 75 1.34 -18.64 9.68
N TYR A 76 0.39 -18.56 10.61
CA TYR A 76 -0.29 -19.75 11.15
C TYR A 76 -1.04 -20.52 10.04
N LEU A 77 -1.81 -19.81 9.21
CA LEU A 77 -2.56 -20.42 8.10
C LEU A 77 -1.65 -21.07 7.07
N PHE A 78 -0.52 -20.45 6.70
CA PHE A 78 0.44 -21.07 5.79
C PHE A 78 1.00 -22.38 6.35
N LYS A 79 1.30 -22.46 7.65
CA LYS A 79 1.74 -23.72 8.26
C LYS A 79 0.67 -24.80 8.11
N LYS A 80 -0.59 -24.48 8.42
CA LYS A 80 -1.73 -25.39 8.28
C LYS A 80 -1.94 -25.84 6.83
N TRP A 81 -1.94 -24.92 5.88
CA TRP A 81 -2.17 -25.21 4.46
C TRP A 81 -1.02 -26.00 3.82
N LEU A 82 0.21 -25.73 4.20
CA LEU A 82 1.36 -26.50 3.73
C LEU A 82 1.33 -27.94 4.24
N GLN A 83 0.92 -28.16 5.49
CA GLN A 83 0.75 -29.51 6.05
C GLN A 83 -0.37 -30.29 5.37
N LYS A 84 -1.48 -29.61 5.05
CA LYS A 84 -2.61 -30.20 4.30
C LYS A 84 -2.33 -30.44 2.82
N GLY A 85 -1.21 -29.92 2.29
CA GLY A 85 -0.89 -30.02 0.86
C GLY A 85 -1.83 -29.19 -0.02
N GLU A 86 -2.30 -28.05 0.47
CA GLU A 86 -3.24 -27.20 -0.26
C GLU A 86 -2.68 -26.71 -1.60
N SER A 87 -3.61 -26.43 -2.50
CA SER A 87 -3.36 -26.03 -3.88
C SER A 87 -2.50 -24.76 -4.02
N ASN A 88 -1.66 -24.71 -5.06
CA ASN A 88 -0.91 -23.48 -5.39
C ASN A 88 -1.84 -22.32 -5.79
N TYR A 89 -3.07 -22.61 -6.22
CA TYR A 89 -4.10 -21.61 -6.50
C TYR A 89 -4.59 -20.92 -5.22
N LEU A 90 -4.34 -21.48 -4.03
CA LEU A 90 -4.51 -20.83 -2.74
C LEU A 90 -3.20 -20.20 -2.24
N LEU A 91 -2.11 -20.98 -2.25
CA LEU A 91 -0.85 -20.59 -1.61
C LEU A 91 -0.19 -19.38 -2.27
N ILE A 92 -0.17 -19.30 -3.61
CA ILE A 92 0.52 -18.21 -4.32
C ILE A 92 -0.23 -16.88 -4.13
N PRO A 93 -1.55 -16.79 -4.38
CA PRO A 93 -2.27 -15.54 -4.15
C PRO A 93 -2.23 -15.07 -2.69
N MET A 94 -2.34 -16.00 -1.73
CA MET A 94 -2.17 -15.66 -0.32
C MET A 94 -0.75 -15.15 -0.02
N ALA A 95 0.28 -15.70 -0.67
CA ALA A 95 1.66 -15.19 -0.53
C ALA A 95 1.82 -13.76 -1.08
N MET A 96 1.08 -13.40 -2.14
CA MET A 96 1.05 -12.04 -2.67
C MET A 96 0.40 -11.06 -1.68
N ILE A 97 -0.76 -11.43 -1.14
CA ILE A 97 -1.45 -10.64 -0.09
C ILE A 97 -0.54 -10.47 1.13
N PHE A 98 0.12 -11.55 1.54
CA PHE A 98 1.06 -11.56 2.66
C PHE A 98 2.23 -10.60 2.43
N ALA A 99 2.82 -10.65 1.23
CA ALA A 99 3.93 -9.80 0.86
C ALA A 99 3.54 -8.32 0.86
N GLY A 100 2.39 -7.97 0.29
CA GLY A 100 1.91 -6.59 0.31
C GLY A 100 1.59 -6.09 1.72
N ALA A 101 0.99 -6.94 2.56
CA ALA A 101 0.75 -6.61 3.97
C ALA A 101 2.06 -6.31 4.71
N ILE A 102 3.11 -7.12 4.49
CA ILE A 102 4.43 -6.89 5.08
C ILE A 102 5.07 -5.62 4.54
N GLY A 103 5.01 -5.36 3.22
CA GLY A 103 5.59 -4.16 2.61
C GLY A 103 5.05 -2.88 3.25
N ASN A 104 3.72 -2.73 3.31
CA ASN A 104 3.08 -1.58 3.95
C ASN A 104 3.26 -1.57 5.49
N LEU A 105 3.55 -2.71 6.11
CA LEU A 105 3.90 -2.76 7.53
C LEU A 105 5.32 -2.23 7.78
N ILE A 106 6.28 -2.56 6.93
CA ILE A 106 7.68 -2.08 7.03
C ILE A 106 7.70 -0.55 7.01
N ASP A 107 7.01 0.07 6.05
CA ASP A 107 6.92 1.53 5.97
C ASP A 107 6.36 2.13 7.26
N GLY A 108 5.22 1.58 7.71
CA GLY A 108 4.52 2.02 8.91
C GLY A 108 5.38 1.95 10.16
N MET A 109 6.16 0.88 10.31
CA MET A 109 6.99 0.64 11.49
C MET A 109 8.30 1.42 11.46
N PHE A 110 8.96 1.52 10.30
CA PHE A 110 10.38 1.89 10.24
C PHE A 110 10.70 3.15 9.45
N TYR A 111 9.85 3.62 8.52
CA TYR A 111 10.25 4.77 7.68
C TYR A 111 10.42 6.06 8.50
N GLY A 112 9.68 6.22 9.60
CA GLY A 112 9.90 7.31 10.55
C GLY A 112 11.29 7.30 11.20
N LEU A 113 11.94 6.14 11.31
CA LEU A 113 13.22 5.96 12.01
C LEU A 113 14.45 6.10 11.11
N ILE A 114 14.30 5.98 9.79
CA ILE A 114 15.43 5.80 8.86
C ILE A 114 15.55 6.91 7.81
N PHE A 115 14.56 7.79 7.71
CA PHE A 115 14.54 8.92 6.80
C PHE A 115 14.55 10.24 7.56
N ASP A 116 15.28 11.25 7.07
CA ASP A 116 15.38 12.57 7.70
C ASP A 116 14.09 13.40 7.69
N SER A 117 13.19 13.10 6.76
CA SER A 117 11.99 13.89 6.50
C SER A 117 10.84 13.00 6.03
N GLY A 118 9.63 13.41 6.35
CA GLY A 118 8.41 12.66 6.10
C GLY A 118 7.19 13.35 6.69
N THR A 119 6.01 12.89 6.29
CA THR A 119 4.73 13.40 6.72
C THR A 119 4.49 13.04 8.18
N VAL A 120 4.21 14.04 9.01
CA VAL A 120 4.04 13.90 10.46
C VAL A 120 2.66 14.35 10.90
N TYR A 121 2.15 13.76 11.98
CA TYR A 121 0.89 14.17 12.58
C TYR A 121 1.11 15.30 13.59
N ASP A 122 0.45 16.43 13.38
CA ASP A 122 0.40 17.57 14.29
C ASP A 122 -0.88 17.50 15.14
N ALA A 123 -0.70 17.23 16.43
CA ALA A 123 -1.80 17.10 17.39
C ALA A 123 -2.45 18.45 17.75
N SER A 124 -1.79 19.59 17.50
CA SER A 124 -2.34 20.92 17.80
C SER A 124 -3.44 21.33 16.83
N ILE A 125 -3.39 20.82 15.60
CA ILE A 125 -4.34 21.13 14.52
C ILE A 125 -5.04 19.89 13.95
N ASP A 126 -4.83 18.72 14.57
CA ASP A 126 -5.41 17.42 14.20
C ASP A 126 -5.24 17.07 12.71
N ARG A 127 -4.02 17.27 12.19
CA ARG A 127 -3.73 17.07 10.76
C ARG A 127 -2.38 16.42 10.52
N TRP A 128 -2.28 15.72 9.39
CA TRP A 128 -1.01 15.26 8.86
C TRP A 128 -0.41 16.36 8.00
N ILE A 129 0.85 16.68 8.24
CA ILE A 129 1.59 17.78 7.63
C ILE A 129 2.72 17.18 6.80
N GLY A 130 2.70 17.50 5.51
CA GLY A 130 3.76 17.12 4.58
C GLY A 130 5.06 17.87 4.83
N TYR A 131 6.07 17.57 4.03
CA TYR A 131 7.40 18.15 4.12
C TYR A 131 7.86 18.66 2.76
N GLY A 132 8.85 19.56 2.76
CA GLY A 132 9.49 20.05 1.54
C GLY A 132 10.84 19.38 1.31
N GLY A 133 11.20 19.26 0.03
CA GLY A 133 12.50 18.72 -0.40
C GLY A 133 12.50 17.19 -0.54
N ILE A 134 13.68 16.67 -0.91
CA ILE A 134 13.93 15.26 -1.14
C ILE A 134 14.50 14.64 0.13
N SER A 135 13.91 13.53 0.58
CA SER A 135 14.33 12.85 1.81
C SER A 135 15.60 12.03 1.61
N LYS A 136 16.38 11.87 2.68
CA LYS A 136 17.63 11.11 2.70
C LYS A 136 17.62 10.09 3.85
N PHE A 137 18.43 9.05 3.67
CA PHE A 137 18.69 8.11 4.75
C PHE A 137 19.48 8.77 5.88
N VAL A 138 19.15 8.38 7.10
CA VAL A 138 19.87 8.74 8.33
C VAL A 138 20.16 7.50 9.15
N SER A 139 20.97 7.65 10.21
CA SER A 139 21.20 6.57 11.16
C SER A 139 19.87 6.11 11.76
N PHE A 140 19.75 4.80 12.02
CA PHE A 140 18.53 4.24 12.59
C PHE A 140 18.20 4.91 13.93
N GLY A 141 17.00 5.49 14.03
CA GLY A 141 16.54 6.22 15.22
C GLY A 141 16.72 7.73 15.16
N GLU A 142 17.45 8.25 14.17
CA GLU A 142 17.64 9.68 13.93
C GLU A 142 16.67 10.23 12.86
N GLY A 143 15.69 9.42 12.43
CA GLY A 143 14.70 9.82 11.44
C GLY A 143 13.71 10.89 11.93
N TYR A 144 12.83 11.32 11.02
CA TYR A 144 11.84 12.37 11.25
C TYR A 144 10.78 12.02 12.31
N SER A 145 10.68 10.75 12.70
CA SER A 145 9.69 10.29 13.68
C SER A 145 10.15 9.03 14.43
N THR A 146 9.23 8.45 15.20
CA THR A 146 9.48 7.26 16.00
C THR A 146 8.90 6.01 15.35
N PHE A 147 9.19 4.86 15.96
CA PHE A 147 8.62 3.57 15.61
C PHE A 147 7.09 3.62 15.46
N MET A 148 6.56 2.93 14.45
CA MET A 148 5.12 2.85 14.10
C MET A 148 4.46 4.15 13.63
N LYS A 149 5.23 5.21 13.39
CA LYS A 149 4.71 6.51 12.89
C LYS A 149 5.10 6.81 11.44
N GLY A 150 5.78 5.89 10.74
CA GLY A 150 6.16 6.09 9.34
C GLY A 150 4.95 6.09 8.41
N CYS A 151 4.97 6.87 7.33
CA CYS A 151 3.91 6.85 6.32
C CYS A 151 4.20 5.82 5.21
N VAL A 152 3.15 5.24 4.63
CA VAL A 152 3.26 4.35 3.46
C VAL A 152 3.58 5.21 2.24
N VAL A 153 4.54 4.78 1.41
CA VAL A 153 4.89 5.50 0.18
C VAL A 153 4.06 4.97 -0.97
N ASP A 154 3.25 5.82 -1.57
CA ASP A 154 2.42 5.54 -2.74
C ASP A 154 2.98 6.26 -3.98
N MET A 155 2.92 5.61 -5.15
CA MET A 155 3.54 6.16 -6.36
C MET A 155 2.79 5.90 -7.67
N LEU A 156 2.06 4.79 -7.77
CA LEU A 156 1.41 4.36 -9.02
C LEU A 156 0.08 5.09 -9.18
N HIS A 157 -0.02 5.93 -10.19
CA HIS A 157 -1.20 6.74 -10.44
C HIS A 157 -1.72 6.56 -11.87
N PHE A 158 -2.96 6.09 -12.01
CA PHE A 158 -3.62 5.86 -13.30
C PHE A 158 -4.90 6.70 -13.41
N PRO A 159 -4.80 8.00 -13.74
CA PRO A 159 -5.98 8.83 -13.95
C PRO A 159 -6.67 8.41 -15.26
N LEU A 160 -7.53 7.38 -15.20
CA LEU A 160 -8.13 6.74 -16.38
C LEU A 160 -9.25 7.58 -17.00
N VAL A 161 -10.02 8.30 -16.19
CA VAL A 161 -10.98 9.29 -16.68
C VAL A 161 -10.78 10.58 -15.91
N ASP A 162 -10.54 11.64 -16.64
CA ASP A 162 -10.45 13.02 -16.18
C ASP A 162 -11.09 13.85 -17.29
N TRP A 163 -12.37 14.20 -17.10
CA TRP A 163 -13.18 14.80 -18.14
C TRP A 163 -14.09 15.90 -17.58
N ASN A 164 -13.99 17.09 -18.18
CA ASN A 164 -14.97 18.15 -18.00
C ASN A 164 -16.19 17.88 -18.90
N VAL A 165 -17.32 17.55 -18.28
CA VAL A 165 -18.56 17.26 -19.01
C VAL A 165 -19.07 18.56 -19.65
N PRO A 166 -19.28 18.59 -20.98
CA PRO A 166 -19.86 19.73 -21.69
C PRO A 166 -21.19 20.19 -21.08
N GLU A 167 -21.45 21.50 -21.03
CA GLU A 167 -22.65 22.06 -20.39
C GLU A 167 -23.97 21.56 -20.99
N ASN A 168 -23.96 21.16 -22.26
CA ASN A 168 -25.12 20.65 -22.99
C ASN A 168 -25.52 19.22 -22.62
N PHE A 169 -24.77 18.52 -21.76
CA PHE A 169 -25.11 17.18 -21.32
C PHE A 169 -26.22 17.22 -20.25
N PRO A 170 -27.35 16.52 -20.45
CA PRO A 170 -28.41 16.48 -19.45
C PRO A 170 -27.90 15.81 -18.16
N ILE A 171 -28.34 16.33 -17.00
CA ILE A 171 -28.09 15.80 -15.62
C ILE A 171 -26.66 16.03 -15.07
N ILE A 172 -25.63 15.93 -15.90
CA ILE A 172 -24.21 15.99 -15.49
C ILE A 172 -23.39 17.08 -16.18
N GLY A 173 -23.99 17.89 -17.06
CA GLY A 173 -23.33 19.00 -17.74
C GLY A 173 -22.66 19.98 -16.77
N GLY A 174 -21.44 20.41 -17.11
CA GLY A 174 -20.63 21.31 -16.29
C GLY A 174 -19.93 20.65 -15.09
N LYS A 175 -20.07 19.32 -14.88
CA LYS A 175 -19.36 18.61 -13.82
C LYS A 175 -18.00 18.10 -14.30
N HIS A 176 -17.03 18.13 -13.39
CA HIS A 176 -15.77 17.41 -13.57
C HIS A 176 -15.95 15.95 -13.13
N ILE A 177 -15.69 15.00 -14.03
CA ILE A 177 -15.74 13.56 -13.73
C ILE A 177 -14.31 13.03 -13.67
N GLU A 178 -13.97 12.49 -12.51
CA GLU A 178 -12.72 11.78 -12.26
C GLU A 178 -13.03 10.31 -11.94
N PHE A 179 -12.43 9.37 -12.66
CA PHE A 179 -12.48 7.93 -12.37
C PHE A 179 -11.07 7.40 -12.15
N PHE A 180 -10.90 6.67 -11.04
CA PHE A 180 -9.66 5.99 -10.65
C PHE A 180 -8.47 6.91 -10.33
N LYS A 181 -8.69 7.99 -9.57
CA LYS A 181 -7.62 8.89 -9.07
C LYS A 181 -6.78 8.32 -7.91
N TYR A 182 -6.81 7.01 -7.69
CA TYR A 182 -6.10 6.41 -6.57
C TYR A 182 -4.62 6.31 -6.90
N ILE A 183 -3.81 6.67 -5.91
CA ILE A 183 -2.37 6.49 -5.91
C ILE A 183 -2.09 5.35 -4.94
N PHE A 184 -1.37 4.34 -5.39
CA PHE A 184 -1.11 3.12 -4.63
C PHE A 184 0.32 2.65 -4.92
N ASN A 185 0.74 1.56 -4.28
CA ASN A 185 2.08 1.01 -4.46
C ASN A 185 2.07 -0.45 -4.92
N ILE A 186 3.27 -1.04 -4.99
CA ILE A 186 3.47 -2.43 -5.40
C ILE A 186 2.85 -3.41 -4.39
N ALA A 187 2.94 -3.12 -3.09
CA ALA A 187 2.27 -3.89 -2.05
C ALA A 187 0.74 -3.93 -2.22
N ASP A 188 0.09 -2.78 -2.48
CA ASP A 188 -1.36 -2.73 -2.71
C ASP A 188 -1.76 -3.46 -4.00
N SER A 189 -0.93 -3.35 -5.04
CA SER A 189 -1.09 -4.11 -6.28
C SER A 189 -1.03 -5.61 -6.03
N ALA A 190 -0.07 -6.08 -5.21
CA ALA A 190 0.08 -7.49 -4.85
C ALA A 190 -1.11 -8.02 -4.05
N ILE A 191 -1.63 -7.24 -3.09
CA ILE A 191 -2.86 -7.58 -2.35
C ILE A 191 -4.04 -7.70 -3.31
N THR A 192 -4.21 -6.72 -4.20
CA THR A 192 -5.34 -6.66 -5.12
C THR A 192 -5.32 -7.81 -6.12
N ILE A 193 -4.17 -8.05 -6.78
CA ILE A 193 -4.00 -9.15 -7.74
C ILE A 193 -4.14 -10.51 -7.04
N GLY A 194 -3.60 -10.67 -5.83
CA GLY A 194 -3.79 -11.86 -5.02
C GLY A 194 -5.27 -12.13 -4.72
N ALA A 195 -6.01 -11.10 -4.29
CA ALA A 195 -7.45 -11.22 -4.06
C ALA A 195 -8.21 -11.60 -5.34
N VAL A 196 -7.91 -10.94 -6.46
CA VAL A 196 -8.51 -11.26 -7.78
C VAL A 196 -8.21 -12.70 -8.20
N PHE A 197 -6.98 -13.18 -8.01
CA PHE A 197 -6.64 -14.57 -8.32
C PHE A 197 -7.40 -15.57 -7.45
N LEU A 198 -7.61 -15.30 -6.16
CA LEU A 198 -8.45 -16.15 -5.31
C LEU A 198 -9.90 -16.17 -5.79
N LEU A 199 -10.43 -15.05 -6.27
CA LEU A 199 -11.79 -14.96 -6.80
C LEU A 199 -11.93 -15.74 -8.12
N ILE A 200 -11.02 -15.52 -9.08
CA ILE A 200 -11.03 -16.20 -10.38
C ILE A 200 -10.82 -17.70 -10.22
N PHE A 201 -9.86 -18.12 -9.39
CA PHE A 201 -9.51 -19.52 -9.19
C PHE A 201 -10.17 -20.15 -7.97
N ARG A 202 -11.28 -19.58 -7.46
CA ARG A 202 -11.96 -20.01 -6.22
C ARG A 202 -12.19 -21.51 -6.15
N LYS A 203 -12.69 -22.12 -7.24
CA LYS A 203 -12.96 -23.57 -7.31
C LYS A 203 -11.70 -24.44 -7.21
N LYS A 204 -10.54 -23.92 -7.63
CA LYS A 204 -9.24 -24.62 -7.55
C LYS A 204 -8.49 -24.31 -6.26
N ALA A 205 -8.73 -23.14 -5.66
CA ALA A 205 -8.20 -22.75 -4.38
C ALA A 205 -8.92 -23.47 -3.23
N PHE A 206 -10.24 -23.67 -3.38
CA PHE A 206 -11.11 -24.31 -2.39
C PHE A 206 -11.96 -25.41 -3.05
N PRO A 207 -11.37 -26.56 -3.41
CA PRO A 207 -12.09 -27.63 -4.13
C PRO A 207 -13.23 -28.23 -3.30
N ASN A 208 -13.12 -28.22 -1.98
CA ASN A 208 -14.14 -28.72 -1.05
C ASN A 208 -15.04 -27.60 -0.49
N GLY A 209 -15.00 -26.39 -1.09
CA GLY A 209 -15.68 -25.21 -0.54
C GLY A 209 -14.93 -24.56 0.62
N LEU A 210 -15.55 -23.51 1.20
CA LEU A 210 -15.06 -22.80 2.38
C LEU A 210 -15.59 -23.49 3.65
N GLU A 211 -15.19 -24.73 3.88
CA GLU A 211 -15.45 -25.37 5.18
C GLU A 211 -14.34 -24.94 6.15
N PHE A 212 -14.67 -23.96 7.01
CA PHE A 212 -13.78 -23.41 8.03
C PHE A 212 -13.75 -24.29 9.28
#